data_AF-A0A7C7SW07-F1
#
_entry.id   AF-A0A7C7SW07-F1
#
_cell.length_a   1.000
_cell.length_b   1.000
_cell.length_c   1.000
_cell.angle_alpha   90.00
_cell.angle_beta   90.00
_cell.angle_gamma   90.00
#
_symmetry.space_group_name_H-M   'P 1'
#
loop_
_entity.id
_entity.type
_entity.pdbx_description
1 polymer ?
#
loop_
_entity_poly.entity_id
_entity_poly.type
_entity_poly.pdbx_seq_one_letter_code
_entity_poly.pdbx_strand_id
1 'polypeptide(L)'
;MAGHELKFAGDCMNEQPQDLHERPAFRKRCYRVFRRCLRNCLAFTAFYILCVLAGLIPVNNNFKSPPDGIEVFLTSTAVHADIILPIDTDAIDWREHFLADSFSGDTITATHVAIGWGDKGFFVDTPTWSHLRAGTVVNALFFSSDSCMHVTMARIERLPSSVKSVKLSVAEYERLVKFINASFRHDSDGWKIPIRKAA
;
A
#
# COMPACT_ATOMS: atom_id res chain seq x y z
N MET A 1 -50.91 75.19 -60.80
CA MET A 1 -51.09 73.72 -60.74
C MET A 1 -49.83 73.14 -60.10
N ALA A 2 -49.87 72.94 -58.79
CA ALA A 2 -48.76 72.40 -58.00
C ALA A 2 -49.18 71.02 -57.50
N GLY A 3 -48.39 69.99 -57.82
CA GLY A 3 -48.64 68.62 -57.39
C GLY A 3 -48.51 68.51 -55.87
N HIS A 4 -49.49 67.85 -55.24
CA HIS A 4 -49.39 67.46 -53.83
C HIS A 4 -48.92 66.01 -53.77
N GLU A 5 -47.65 65.84 -53.40
CA GLU A 5 -47.05 64.55 -53.05
C GLU A 5 -47.27 64.29 -51.56
N LEU A 6 -47.78 63.12 -51.19
CA LEU A 6 -47.95 62.66 -49.80
C LEU A 6 -47.00 61.49 -49.56
N LYS A 7 -46.03 61.66 -48.66
CA LYS A 7 -45.09 60.62 -48.23
C LYS A 7 -45.51 60.10 -46.87
N PHE A 8 -45.62 58.78 -46.74
CA PHE A 8 -45.87 58.10 -45.46
C PHE A 8 -44.55 57.54 -44.91
N ALA A 9 -44.39 57.60 -43.59
CA ALA A 9 -43.27 56.98 -42.89
C ALA A 9 -43.42 55.45 -42.95
N GLY A 10 -42.40 54.75 -43.43
CA GLY A 10 -42.23 53.32 -43.18
C GLY A 10 -41.37 53.15 -41.94
N ASP A 11 -41.86 52.42 -40.95
CA ASP A 11 -41.01 51.97 -39.83
C ASP A 11 -39.92 51.07 -40.40
N CYS A 12 -38.67 51.53 -40.31
CA CYS A 12 -37.51 50.68 -40.52
C CYS A 12 -37.60 49.53 -39.53
N MET A 13 -37.73 48.29 -40.03
CA MET A 13 -37.46 47.10 -39.23
C MET A 13 -36.05 47.21 -38.66
N ASN A 14 -35.97 47.55 -37.38
CA ASN A 14 -34.75 47.48 -36.60
C ASN A 14 -34.64 46.04 -36.07
N GLU A 15 -34.22 45.11 -36.93
CA GLU A 15 -33.76 43.80 -36.45
C GLU A 15 -32.40 44.00 -35.77
N GLN A 16 -32.41 44.19 -34.45
CA GLN A 16 -31.20 44.02 -33.66
C GLN A 16 -30.82 42.52 -33.66
N PRO A 17 -29.54 42.18 -33.87
CA PRO A 17 -29.11 40.79 -33.80
C PRO A 17 -29.35 40.27 -32.38
N GLN A 18 -29.96 39.09 -32.29
CA GLN A 18 -30.17 38.36 -31.05
C GLN A 18 -28.83 38.26 -30.31
N ASP A 19 -28.69 39.08 -29.28
CA ASP A 19 -27.56 39.02 -28.37
C ASP A 19 -27.59 37.63 -27.74
N LEU A 20 -26.58 36.82 -28.08
CA LEU A 20 -26.32 35.52 -27.48
C LEU A 20 -26.10 35.78 -25.98
N HIS A 21 -27.20 35.74 -25.22
CA HIS A 21 -27.22 35.83 -23.77
C HIS A 21 -26.42 34.64 -23.22
N GLU A 22 -25.09 34.79 -23.16
CA GLU A 22 -24.21 33.95 -22.38
C GLU A 22 -24.62 34.11 -20.92
N ARG A 23 -25.41 33.16 -20.42
CA ARG A 23 -26.03 33.21 -19.09
C ARG A 23 -24.92 33.31 -18.02
N PRO A 24 -24.71 34.48 -17.37
CA PRO A 24 -23.63 34.67 -16.40
C PRO A 24 -23.79 33.76 -15.16
N ALA A 25 -25.01 33.25 -14.93
CA ALA A 25 -25.32 32.27 -13.89
C ALA A 25 -24.67 30.89 -14.13
N PHE A 26 -24.52 30.47 -15.39
CA PHE A 26 -23.93 29.17 -15.72
C PHE A 26 -22.41 29.18 -15.47
N ARG A 27 -21.68 30.20 -15.97
CA ARG A 27 -20.25 30.39 -15.69
C ARG A 27 -19.95 30.49 -14.20
N LYS A 28 -20.75 31.23 -13.42
CA LYS A 28 -20.59 31.35 -11.96
C LYS A 28 -20.83 30.02 -11.24
N ARG A 29 -21.77 29.19 -11.71
CA ARG A 29 -22.05 27.85 -11.16
C ARG A 29 -20.90 26.88 -11.48
N CYS A 30 -20.43 26.85 -12.72
CA CYS A 30 -19.30 26.01 -13.14
C CYS A 30 -18.01 26.40 -12.41
N TYR A 31 -17.71 27.70 -12.28
CA TYR A 31 -16.55 28.17 -11.49
C TYR A 31 -16.64 27.78 -10.02
N ARG A 32 -17.84 27.84 -9.41
CA ARG A 32 -18.05 27.42 -8.02
C ARG A 32 -17.85 25.92 -7.83
N VAL A 33 -18.34 25.10 -8.76
CA VAL A 33 -18.13 23.65 -8.75
C VAL A 33 -16.65 23.34 -8.96
N PHE A 34 -16.02 23.92 -9.96
CA PHE A 34 -14.59 23.78 -10.24
C PHE A 34 -13.74 24.15 -9.03
N ARG A 35 -13.99 25.30 -8.40
CA ARG A 35 -13.29 25.73 -7.18
C ARG A 35 -13.49 24.76 -6.01
N ARG A 36 -14.67 24.15 -5.87
CA ARG A 36 -14.93 23.12 -4.85
C ARG A 36 -14.15 21.83 -5.15
N CYS A 37 -14.15 21.37 -6.40
CA CYS A 37 -13.36 20.21 -6.81
C CYS A 37 -11.86 20.45 -6.58
N LEU A 38 -11.33 21.59 -7.05
CA LEU A 38 -9.93 21.96 -6.85
C LEU A 38 -9.55 22.03 -5.38
N ARG A 39 -10.38 22.67 -4.54
CA ARG A 39 -10.16 22.72 -3.08
C ARG A 39 -10.13 21.33 -2.47
N ASN A 40 -11.06 20.44 -2.86
CA ASN A 40 -11.11 19.09 -2.32
C ASN A 40 -9.91 18.25 -2.78
N CYS A 41 -9.47 18.40 -4.05
CA CYS A 41 -8.24 17.77 -4.53
C CYS A 41 -7.01 18.25 -3.75
N LEU A 42 -6.86 19.57 -3.56
CA LEU A 42 -5.77 20.13 -2.77
C LEU A 42 -5.80 19.67 -1.32
N ALA A 43 -6.99 19.60 -0.71
CA ALA A 43 -7.16 19.10 0.65
C ALA A 43 -6.77 17.61 0.76
N PHE A 44 -7.18 16.78 -0.21
CA PHE A 44 -6.80 15.37 -0.25
C PHE A 44 -5.28 15.18 -0.43
N THR A 45 -4.67 15.95 -1.33
CA THR A 45 -3.20 15.93 -1.53
C THR A 45 -2.47 16.39 -0.27
N ALA A 46 -2.92 17.47 0.38
CA ALA A 46 -2.33 17.93 1.63
C ALA A 46 -2.47 16.89 2.75
N PHE A 47 -3.63 16.23 2.85
CA PHE A 47 -3.85 15.14 3.81
C PHE A 47 -2.93 13.94 3.54
N TYR A 48 -2.78 13.54 2.27
CA TYR A 48 -1.86 12.48 1.89
C TYR A 48 -0.41 12.82 2.25
N ILE A 49 0.05 14.05 1.95
CA ILE A 49 1.37 14.53 2.35
C ILE A 49 1.54 14.48 3.87
N LEU A 50 0.53 14.90 4.64
CA LEU A 50 0.57 14.83 6.09
C LEU A 50 0.72 13.39 6.60
N CYS A 51 0.02 12.43 5.99
CA CYS A 51 0.18 11.01 6.32
C CYS A 51 1.60 10.51 6.03
N VAL A 52 2.17 10.89 4.88
CA VAL A 52 3.56 10.55 4.54
C VAL A 52 4.54 11.18 5.54
N LEU A 53 4.38 12.46 5.86
CA LEU A 53 5.24 13.15 6.84
C LEU A 53 5.14 12.52 8.23
N ALA A 54 3.93 12.12 8.65
CA ALA A 54 3.74 11.40 9.91
C ALA A 54 4.43 10.02 9.88
N GLY A 55 4.34 9.29 8.76
CA GLY A 55 5.01 8.00 8.58
C GLY A 55 6.54 8.09 8.49
N LEU A 56 7.08 9.27 8.16
CA LEU A 56 8.52 9.54 8.15
C LEU A 56 9.09 9.87 9.53
N ILE A 57 8.26 10.02 10.58
CA ILE A 57 8.74 10.26 11.94
C ILE A 57 9.38 8.96 12.46
N PRO A 58 10.71 8.92 12.67
CA PRO A 58 11.36 7.72 13.15
C PRO A 58 11.01 7.46 14.63
N VAL A 59 10.54 6.24 14.92
CA VAL A 59 10.11 5.85 16.28
C VAL A 59 11.25 5.31 17.15
N ASN A 60 12.41 5.02 16.58
CA ASN A 60 13.54 4.34 17.26
C ASN A 60 14.88 5.09 17.10
N ASN A 61 14.88 6.42 17.26
CA ASN A 61 16.07 7.27 17.03
C ASN A 61 17.27 6.98 17.94
N ASN A 62 17.03 6.40 19.11
CA ASN A 62 18.10 6.09 20.07
C ASN A 62 18.76 4.73 19.80
N PHE A 63 18.28 4.00 18.80
CA PHE A 63 18.85 2.71 18.43
C PHE A 63 20.29 2.84 17.98
N LYS A 64 21.14 1.97 18.51
CA LYS A 64 22.53 1.85 18.12
C LYS A 64 22.83 0.39 17.85
N SER A 65 23.15 0.10 16.59
CA SER A 65 23.53 -1.24 16.16
C SER A 65 24.76 -1.70 16.95
N PRO A 66 24.70 -2.80 17.72
CA PRO A 66 25.86 -3.34 18.42
C PRO A 66 26.88 -3.91 17.42
N PRO A 67 28.20 -3.80 17.69
CA PRO A 67 29.25 -4.36 16.84
C PRO A 67 29.11 -5.88 16.63
N ASP A 68 28.84 -6.61 17.72
CA ASP A 68 28.77 -8.08 17.77
C ASP A 68 27.31 -8.59 17.84
N GLY A 69 26.38 -7.83 17.26
CA GLY A 69 24.97 -8.23 17.20
C GLY A 69 24.66 -9.26 16.12
N ILE A 70 23.48 -9.86 16.25
CA ILE A 70 22.89 -10.76 15.26
C ILE A 70 22.44 -9.92 14.07
N GLU A 71 23.02 -10.17 12.89
CA GLU A 71 22.64 -9.47 11.67
C GLU A 71 21.28 -9.96 11.17
N VAL A 72 20.37 -9.01 10.95
CA VAL A 72 19.09 -9.24 10.30
C VAL A 72 19.01 -8.35 9.08
N PHE A 73 18.23 -8.78 8.09
CA PHE A 73 18.06 -8.04 6.85
C PHE A 73 16.62 -7.62 6.63
N LEU A 74 16.44 -6.55 5.87
CA LEU A 74 15.16 -6.04 5.43
C LEU A 74 15.17 -5.96 3.90
N THR A 75 14.17 -6.57 3.30
CA THR A 75 13.87 -6.40 1.88
C THR A 75 12.53 -5.69 1.75
N SER A 76 12.40 -4.83 0.74
CA SER A 76 11.17 -4.13 0.45
C SER A 76 10.98 -3.97 -1.05
N THR A 77 9.75 -4.19 -1.49
CA THR A 77 9.25 -4.02 -2.85
C THR A 77 8.11 -3.00 -2.82
N ALA A 78 7.46 -2.75 -3.97
CA ALA A 78 6.36 -1.78 -4.05
C ALA A 78 5.15 -2.13 -3.15
N VAL A 79 4.97 -3.39 -2.77
CA VAL A 79 3.80 -3.87 -2.03
C VAL A 79 4.10 -4.84 -0.89
N HIS A 80 5.37 -5.15 -0.65
CA HIS A 80 5.75 -6.14 0.36
C HIS A 80 7.09 -5.80 0.98
N ALA A 81 7.20 -6.02 2.28
CA ALA A 81 8.44 -5.92 3.01
C ALA A 81 8.58 -7.13 3.94
N ASP A 82 9.78 -7.72 3.93
CA ASP A 82 10.10 -8.89 4.73
C ASP A 82 11.30 -8.61 5.61
N ILE A 83 11.27 -9.23 6.80
CA ILE A 83 12.42 -9.33 7.68
C ILE A 83 13.07 -10.68 7.44
N ILE A 84 14.36 -10.67 7.16
CA ILE A 84 15.16 -11.85 6.89
C ILE A 84 16.05 -12.10 8.10
N LEU A 85 15.89 -13.28 8.68
CA LEU A 85 16.50 -13.67 9.95
C LEU A 85 17.44 -14.87 9.70
N PRO A 86 18.57 -14.98 10.42
CA PRO A 86 19.39 -16.18 10.38
C PRO A 86 18.54 -17.39 10.78
N ILE A 87 18.70 -18.49 10.05
CA ILE A 87 17.86 -19.68 10.22
C ILE A 87 18.04 -20.33 11.60
N ASP A 88 19.24 -20.23 12.15
CA ASP A 88 19.68 -20.90 13.36
C ASP A 88 20.55 -19.94 14.20
N THR A 89 20.12 -19.70 15.43
CA THR A 89 20.85 -18.95 16.46
C THR A 89 20.57 -19.55 17.84
N ASP A 90 21.35 -19.15 18.85
CA ASP A 90 21.11 -19.56 20.25
C ASP A 90 19.69 -19.25 20.76
N ALA A 91 18.99 -18.29 20.13
CA ALA A 91 17.63 -17.92 20.51
C ALA A 91 16.55 -18.78 19.85
N ILE A 92 16.80 -19.32 18.65
CA ILE A 92 15.82 -20.08 17.87
C ILE A 92 16.45 -20.85 16.71
N ASP A 93 15.94 -22.04 16.47
CA ASP A 93 16.07 -22.74 15.19
C ASP A 93 14.75 -22.68 14.42
N TRP A 94 14.68 -21.84 13.38
CA TRP A 94 13.48 -21.67 12.58
C TRP A 94 13.05 -22.94 11.81
N ARG A 95 13.96 -23.90 11.60
CA ARG A 95 13.65 -25.17 10.92
C ARG A 95 12.70 -26.03 11.74
N GLU A 96 12.79 -25.96 13.06
CA GLU A 96 11.93 -26.70 13.98
C GLU A 96 10.52 -26.10 14.09
N HIS A 97 10.36 -24.85 13.64
CA HIS A 97 9.10 -24.12 13.75
C HIS A 97 8.21 -24.17 12.51
N PHE A 98 8.70 -24.70 11.40
CA PHE A 98 7.93 -24.83 10.17
C PHE A 98 8.09 -26.24 9.60
N LEU A 99 6.97 -26.89 9.27
CA LEU A 99 6.99 -28.20 8.63
C LEU A 99 7.65 -28.08 7.25
N ALA A 100 8.68 -28.88 6.98
CA ALA A 100 9.41 -28.85 5.71
C ALA A 100 8.49 -29.04 4.51
N ASP A 101 7.48 -29.92 4.62
CA ASP A 101 6.47 -30.19 3.60
C ASP A 101 5.56 -28.99 3.26
N SER A 102 5.62 -27.92 4.05
CA SER A 102 4.89 -26.67 3.75
C SER A 102 5.57 -25.82 2.68
N PHE A 103 6.81 -26.14 2.29
CA PHE A 103 7.58 -25.40 1.31
C PHE A 103 7.76 -26.22 0.04
N SER A 104 7.65 -25.56 -1.12
CA SER A 104 7.90 -26.19 -2.42
C SER A 104 9.39 -26.25 -2.81
N GLY A 105 10.27 -25.67 -2.00
CA GLY A 105 11.71 -25.53 -2.27
C GLY A 105 12.57 -26.28 -1.26
N ASP A 106 13.87 -26.32 -1.52
CA ASP A 106 14.85 -26.93 -0.61
C ASP A 106 14.98 -26.11 0.68
N THR A 107 14.49 -26.67 1.78
CA THR A 107 14.59 -26.08 3.13
C THR A 107 15.90 -26.41 3.82
N ILE A 108 16.63 -27.44 3.36
CA ILE A 108 17.82 -27.97 4.02
C ILE A 108 19.01 -27.03 3.81
N THR A 109 19.15 -26.47 2.61
CA THR A 109 20.26 -25.53 2.30
C THR A 109 19.95 -24.08 2.65
N ALA A 110 18.82 -23.80 3.29
CA ALA A 110 18.44 -22.46 3.71
C ALA A 110 19.38 -21.97 4.83
N THR A 111 19.90 -20.77 4.69
CA THR A 111 20.71 -20.11 5.73
C THR A 111 19.91 -19.06 6.50
N HIS A 112 18.77 -18.63 5.94
CA HIS A 112 17.91 -17.59 6.49
C HIS A 112 16.44 -17.92 6.27
N VAL A 113 15.57 -17.31 7.07
CA VAL A 113 14.12 -17.27 6.85
C VAL A 113 13.69 -15.83 6.61
N ALA A 114 12.96 -15.58 5.52
CA ALA A 114 12.30 -14.32 5.27
C ALA A 114 10.84 -14.41 5.71
N ILE A 115 10.40 -13.46 6.54
CA ILE A 115 9.06 -13.43 7.10
C ILE A 115 8.42 -12.06 6.83
N GLY A 116 7.25 -12.10 6.20
CA GLY A 116 6.41 -10.94 5.89
C GLY A 116 5.01 -11.08 6.45
N TRP A 117 4.30 -9.95 6.58
CA TRP A 117 2.93 -9.89 7.11
C TRP A 117 2.04 -9.02 6.21
N GLY A 118 0.78 -9.41 6.04
CA GLY A 118 -0.23 -8.56 5.40
C GLY A 118 -1.56 -9.26 5.19
N ASP A 119 -2.39 -8.68 4.32
CA ASP A 119 -3.76 -9.13 4.07
C ASP A 119 -3.83 -10.51 3.39
N LYS A 120 -4.60 -11.44 3.97
CA LYS A 120 -4.74 -12.81 3.46
C LYS A 120 -5.35 -12.84 2.07
N GLY A 121 -6.38 -12.01 1.81
CA GLY A 121 -7.02 -11.95 0.49
C GLY A 121 -6.03 -11.49 -0.58
N PHE A 122 -5.20 -10.50 -0.27
CA PHE A 122 -4.15 -10.03 -1.16
C PHE A 122 -3.12 -11.15 -1.46
N PHE A 123 -2.59 -11.83 -0.44
CA PHE A 123 -1.61 -12.90 -0.65
C PHE A 123 -2.17 -14.15 -1.36
N VAL A 124 -3.39 -14.54 -1.05
CA VAL A 124 -3.98 -15.79 -1.55
C VAL A 124 -4.61 -15.58 -2.93
N ASP A 125 -5.38 -14.50 -3.09
CA ASP A 125 -6.21 -14.28 -4.27
C ASP A 125 -5.49 -13.48 -5.38
N THR A 126 -4.34 -12.86 -5.06
CA THR A 126 -3.56 -12.04 -6.03
C THR A 126 -2.17 -12.63 -6.28
N PRO A 127 -2.05 -13.81 -6.92
CA PRO A 127 -0.75 -14.41 -7.23
C PRO A 127 0.06 -13.57 -8.22
N THR A 128 -0.60 -12.81 -9.09
CA THR A 128 0.02 -11.83 -9.97
C THR A 128 -0.81 -10.56 -10.00
N TRP A 129 -0.18 -9.44 -10.38
CA TRP A 129 -0.85 -8.14 -10.50
C TRP A 129 -2.09 -8.14 -11.41
N SER A 130 -2.12 -9.02 -12.42
CA SER A 130 -3.29 -9.16 -13.31
C SER A 130 -4.52 -9.76 -12.61
N HIS A 131 -4.34 -10.40 -11.45
CA HIS A 131 -5.43 -10.96 -10.64
C HIS A 131 -5.94 -9.98 -9.58
N LEU A 132 -5.36 -8.78 -9.49
CA LEU A 132 -5.76 -7.79 -8.50
C LEU A 132 -7.18 -7.31 -8.78
N ARG A 133 -8.12 -7.67 -7.90
CA ARG A 133 -9.52 -7.23 -7.98
C ARG A 133 -9.71 -5.95 -7.18
N ALA A 134 -10.47 -5.01 -7.73
CA ALA A 134 -10.84 -3.78 -7.02
C ALA A 134 -11.55 -4.08 -5.68
N GLY A 135 -12.35 -5.14 -5.63
CA GLY A 135 -12.99 -5.62 -4.39
C GLY A 135 -11.99 -6.05 -3.32
N THR A 136 -10.92 -6.77 -3.69
CA THR A 136 -9.86 -7.19 -2.76
C THR A 136 -9.12 -5.98 -2.20
N VAL A 137 -8.81 -4.99 -3.05
CA VAL A 137 -8.15 -3.74 -2.62
C VAL A 137 -9.04 -2.95 -1.66
N VAL A 138 -10.31 -2.76 -2.01
CA VAL A 138 -11.26 -2.05 -1.13
C VAL A 138 -11.43 -2.78 0.19
N ASN A 139 -11.52 -4.11 0.16
CA ASN A 139 -11.61 -4.92 1.38
C ASN A 139 -10.37 -4.73 2.26
N ALA A 140 -9.18 -4.91 1.71
CA ALA A 140 -7.92 -4.77 2.44
C ALA A 140 -7.67 -3.35 2.99
N LEU A 141 -8.18 -2.31 2.33
CA LEU A 141 -8.00 -0.91 2.76
C LEU A 141 -9.03 -0.44 3.79
N PHE A 142 -10.28 -0.88 3.69
CA PHE A 142 -11.40 -0.29 4.44
C PHE A 142 -12.09 -1.24 5.42
N PHE A 143 -11.85 -2.55 5.31
CA PHE A 143 -12.53 -3.55 6.13
C PHE A 143 -11.52 -4.42 6.88
N SER A 144 -11.90 -4.89 8.07
CA SER A 144 -11.09 -5.84 8.84
C SER A 144 -11.11 -7.20 8.15
N SER A 145 -10.07 -7.50 7.41
CA SER A 145 -9.82 -8.79 6.78
C SER A 145 -8.81 -9.61 7.59
N ASP A 146 -8.85 -10.92 7.41
CA ASP A 146 -7.85 -11.82 7.99
C ASP A 146 -6.46 -11.44 7.45
N SER A 147 -5.46 -11.44 8.31
CA SER A 147 -4.05 -11.33 7.88
C SER A 147 -3.40 -12.71 7.76
N CYS A 148 -2.33 -12.80 6.97
CA CYS A 148 -1.45 -13.96 6.94
C CYS A 148 0.03 -13.56 7.03
N MET A 149 0.84 -14.53 7.45
CA MET A 149 2.29 -14.44 7.45
C MET A 149 2.84 -15.20 6.25
N HIS A 150 3.69 -14.56 5.46
CA HIS A 150 4.41 -15.18 4.36
C HIS A 150 5.80 -15.60 4.85
N VAL A 151 6.20 -16.85 4.58
CA VAL A 151 7.47 -17.40 5.04
C VAL A 151 8.21 -17.97 3.84
N THR A 152 9.45 -17.54 3.63
CA THR A 152 10.33 -18.04 2.57
C THR A 152 11.64 -18.52 3.17
N MET A 153 12.01 -19.76 2.85
CA MET A 153 13.33 -20.30 3.15
C MET A 153 14.34 -19.73 2.15
N ALA A 154 15.31 -18.98 2.65
CA ALA A 154 16.21 -18.15 1.86
C ALA A 154 17.68 -18.50 2.08
N ARG A 155 18.51 -18.06 1.13
CA ARG A 155 19.96 -18.18 1.19
C ARG A 155 20.57 -16.80 1.08
N ILE A 156 21.42 -16.43 2.04
CA ILE A 156 22.06 -15.12 2.08
C ILE A 156 22.83 -14.81 0.79
N GLU A 157 23.49 -15.81 0.20
CA GLU A 157 24.24 -15.64 -1.05
C GLU A 157 23.36 -15.27 -2.26
N ARG A 158 22.05 -15.49 -2.17
CA ARG A 158 21.08 -15.22 -3.24
C ARG A 158 20.28 -13.95 -2.99
N LEU A 159 20.49 -13.26 -1.87
CA LEU A 159 19.79 -12.02 -1.59
C LEU A 159 20.25 -10.90 -2.54
N PRO A 160 19.33 -10.06 -3.05
CA PRO A 160 19.69 -8.97 -3.94
C PRO A 160 20.44 -7.87 -3.18
N SER A 161 21.24 -7.07 -3.91
CA SER A 161 22.01 -5.96 -3.33
C SER A 161 21.16 -4.80 -2.79
N SER A 162 19.86 -4.78 -3.08
CA SER A 162 18.89 -3.80 -2.56
C SER A 162 18.55 -4.01 -1.08
N VAL A 163 18.84 -5.20 -0.55
CA VAL A 163 18.59 -5.56 0.84
C VAL A 163 19.41 -4.67 1.78
N LYS A 164 18.79 -4.25 2.88
CA LYS A 164 19.44 -3.48 3.95
C LYS A 164 19.64 -4.39 5.16
N SER A 165 20.74 -4.22 5.90
CA SER A 165 20.98 -4.97 7.13
C SER A 165 21.09 -4.07 8.35
N VAL A 166 20.82 -4.65 9.51
CA VAL A 166 21.01 -4.05 10.82
C VAL A 166 21.40 -5.15 11.79
N LYS A 167 22.30 -4.88 12.73
CA LYS A 167 22.61 -5.84 13.79
C LYS A 167 21.73 -5.55 15.00
N LEU A 168 21.17 -6.59 15.60
CA LEU A 168 20.40 -6.52 16.83
C LEU A 168 21.22 -7.11 17.98
N SER A 169 21.11 -6.55 19.18
CA SER A 169 21.59 -7.25 20.37
C SER A 169 20.83 -8.56 20.55
N VAL A 170 21.41 -9.51 21.28
CA VAL A 170 20.76 -10.80 21.58
C VAL A 170 19.36 -10.58 22.18
N ALA A 171 19.24 -9.69 23.17
CA ALA A 171 17.96 -9.38 23.81
C ALA A 171 16.94 -8.71 22.85
N GLU A 172 17.39 -7.91 21.88
CA GLU A 172 16.51 -7.34 20.85
C GLU A 172 16.02 -8.41 19.88
N TYR A 173 16.92 -9.30 19.45
CA TYR A 173 16.60 -10.41 18.57
C TYR A 173 15.60 -11.38 19.24
N GLU A 174 15.82 -11.75 20.50
CA GLU A 174 14.89 -12.59 21.28
C GLU A 174 13.49 -11.96 21.38
N ARG A 175 13.41 -10.64 21.60
CA ARG A 175 12.12 -9.94 21.61
C ARG A 175 11.43 -9.98 20.24
N LEU A 176 12.20 -9.82 19.15
CA LEU A 176 11.69 -9.92 17.79
C LEU A 176 11.18 -11.34 17.50
N VAL A 177 11.96 -12.37 17.82
CA VAL A 177 11.59 -13.78 17.68
C VAL A 177 10.29 -14.08 18.44
N LYS A 178 10.21 -13.66 19.70
CA LYS A 178 9.01 -13.83 20.53
C LYS A 178 7.79 -13.16 19.92
N PHE A 179 7.94 -11.93 19.41
CA PHE A 179 6.87 -11.21 18.75
C PHE A 179 6.40 -11.92 17.47
N ILE A 180 7.33 -12.36 16.63
CA ILE A 180 7.04 -13.08 15.40
C ILE A 180 6.31 -14.39 15.71
N ASN A 181 6.80 -15.20 16.64
CA ASN A 181 6.16 -16.46 17.02
C ASN A 181 4.76 -16.24 17.59
N ALA A 182 4.57 -15.22 18.45
CA ALA A 182 3.25 -14.88 18.98
C ALA A 182 2.25 -14.37 17.92
N SER A 183 2.74 -13.93 16.76
CA SER A 183 1.91 -13.45 15.65
C SER A 183 1.33 -14.59 14.79
N PHE A 184 1.84 -15.81 14.91
CA PHE A 184 1.29 -16.98 14.21
C PHE A 184 0.08 -17.55 14.96
N ARG A 185 -0.89 -18.06 14.19
CA ARG A 185 -1.93 -18.94 14.71
C ARG A 185 -1.38 -20.36 14.84
N HIS A 186 -1.71 -21.00 15.95
CA HIS A 186 -1.33 -22.38 16.24
C HIS A 186 -2.56 -23.27 16.28
N ASP A 187 -2.40 -24.54 15.91
CA ASP A 187 -3.42 -25.57 16.07
C ASP A 187 -3.45 -26.13 17.51
N SER A 188 -4.23 -27.19 17.73
CA SER A 188 -4.35 -27.85 19.04
C SER A 188 -3.05 -28.49 19.53
N ASP A 189 -2.16 -28.84 18.60
CA ASP A 189 -0.89 -29.52 18.89
C ASP A 189 0.25 -28.51 19.04
N GLY A 190 -0.04 -27.21 18.92
CA GLY A 190 0.91 -26.12 19.03
C GLY A 190 1.69 -25.83 17.74
N TRP A 191 1.28 -26.39 16.60
CA TRP A 191 1.92 -26.14 15.31
C TRP A 191 1.32 -24.94 14.58
N LYS A 192 2.17 -24.22 13.84
CA LYS A 192 1.72 -23.10 12.99
C LYS A 192 0.82 -23.61 11.89
N ILE A 193 -0.36 -23.01 11.74
CA ILE A 193 -1.37 -23.45 10.76
C ILE A 193 -1.00 -22.97 9.35
N PRO A 194 -0.68 -23.85 8.39
CA PRO A 194 -0.38 -23.44 7.01
C PRO A 194 -1.68 -23.08 6.26
N ILE A 195 -1.62 -22.03 5.44
CA ILE A 195 -2.70 -21.72 4.51
C ILE A 195 -2.48 -22.54 3.24
N ARG A 196 -3.22 -23.64 3.09
CA ARG A 196 -3.23 -24.40 1.84
C ARG A 196 -4.14 -23.68 0.84
N LYS A 197 -3.66 -23.50 -0.39
CA LYS A 197 -4.57 -23.17 -1.51
C LYS A 197 -5.48 -24.38 -1.73
N ALA A 198 -6.78 -24.14 -1.89
CA ALA A 198 -7.65 -25.15 -2.49
C ALA A 198 -7.11 -25.42 -3.90
N ALA A 199 -6.95 -26.71 -4.24
CA ALA A 199 -6.47 -27.16 -5.55
C ALA A 199 -7.38 -26.66 -6.68
#